data_AF-A0A2T4BPH3-F1
#
_entry.id   AF-A0A2T4BPH3-F1
#
_cell.length_a   1.000
_cell.length_b   1.000
_cell.length_c   1.000
_cell.angle_alpha   90.00
_cell.angle_beta   90.00
_cell.angle_gamma   90.00
#
_symmetry.space_group_name_H-M   'P 1'
#
loop_
_entity.id
_entity.type
_entity.pdbx_description
1 polymer ?
#
loop_
_entity_poly.entity_id
_entity_poly.type
_entity_poly.pdbx_seq_one_letter_code
_entity_poly.pdbx_strand_id
1 'polypeptide(L)'
;MPGKVNPTQCEALTMVCAQVMGNNVATTIGGMNGQFELNVYKPLMIRNLLHSSRILADGMRSFEDHLVKGLQANEEKIASIMKESLMLVTCLNPKIGYDMASKVAKNAHKKGLTLKQSAMELQALTEQEFDELVKPELMVKPKSV
;
A
#
# COMPACT_ATOMS: atom_id res chain seq x y z
N MET A 1 8.36 -27.23 5.49
CA MET A 1 7.02 -27.47 4.93
C MET A 1 7.16 -27.54 3.42
N PRO A 2 7.03 -28.73 2.80
CA PRO A 2 7.16 -28.90 1.36
C PRO A 2 6.26 -27.91 0.60
N GLY A 3 6.80 -27.23 -0.43
CA GLY A 3 6.06 -26.28 -1.27
C GLY A 3 5.91 -24.85 -0.73
N LYS A 4 6.33 -24.55 0.51
CA LYS A 4 6.25 -23.18 1.06
C LYS A 4 7.36 -22.29 0.49
N VAL A 5 6.98 -21.14 -0.08
CA VAL A 5 7.89 -20.07 -0.55
C VAL A 5 7.68 -18.83 0.33
N ASN A 6 8.77 -18.25 0.85
CA ASN A 6 8.73 -17.07 1.73
C ASN A 6 9.23 -15.81 1.00
N PRO A 7 8.79 -14.60 1.42
CA PRO A 7 9.23 -13.33 0.84
C PRO A 7 10.60 -12.89 1.39
N THR A 8 11.64 -13.71 1.18
CA THR A 8 12.97 -13.54 1.80
C THR A 8 13.67 -12.22 1.48
N GLN A 9 13.42 -11.64 0.30
CA GLN A 9 13.97 -10.32 -0.06
C GLN A 9 13.33 -9.19 0.79
N CYS A 10 12.03 -9.28 1.09
CA CYS A 10 11.37 -8.35 2.00
C CYS A 10 11.90 -8.50 3.43
N GLU A 11 12.11 -9.74 3.89
CA GLU A 11 12.70 -10.03 5.19
C GLU A 11 14.11 -9.43 5.31
N ALA A 12 14.97 -9.61 4.31
CA ALA A 12 16.30 -9.03 4.28
C ALA A 12 16.26 -7.49 4.29
N LEU A 13 15.45 -6.87 3.43
CA LEU A 13 15.39 -5.41 3.33
C LEU A 13 14.83 -4.76 4.60
N THR A 14 13.84 -5.38 5.25
CA THR A 14 13.31 -4.88 6.53
C THR A 14 14.35 -4.95 7.65
N MET A 15 15.17 -6.00 7.72
CA MET A 15 16.31 -6.06 8.66
C MET A 15 17.36 -4.98 8.36
N VAL A 16 17.67 -4.73 7.08
CA VAL A 16 18.56 -3.64 6.67
C VAL A 16 18.03 -2.29 7.15
N CYS A 17 16.74 -1.99 6.91
CA CYS A 17 16.11 -0.75 7.37
C CYS A 17 16.20 -0.58 8.90
N ALA A 18 15.91 -1.63 9.67
CA ALA A 18 16.03 -1.60 11.12
C ALA A 18 17.47 -1.31 11.58
N GLN A 19 18.47 -1.93 10.94
CA GLN A 19 19.87 -1.67 11.23
C GLN A 19 20.29 -0.23 10.92
N VAL A 20 19.81 0.33 9.80
CA VAL A 20 20.06 1.74 9.43
C VAL A 20 19.46 2.69 10.44
N MET A 21 18.24 2.42 10.94
CA MET A 21 17.62 3.21 12.01
C MET A 21 18.48 3.18 13.28
N GLY A 22 19.01 2.03 13.68
CA GLY A 22 19.94 1.92 14.81
C GLY A 22 21.25 2.68 14.60
N ASN A 23 21.85 2.57 13.40
CA ASN A 23 23.05 3.31 13.03
C ASN A 23 22.81 4.84 13.07
N ASN A 24 21.62 5.29 12.67
CA ASN A 24 21.22 6.69 12.76
C ASN A 24 21.20 7.17 14.22
N VAL A 25 20.58 6.40 15.14
CA VAL A 25 20.58 6.75 16.57
C VAL A 25 22.00 6.87 17.12
N ALA A 26 22.89 5.92 16.81
CA ALA A 26 24.30 5.98 17.22
C ALA A 26 25.02 7.21 16.65
N THR A 27 24.71 7.59 15.41
CA THR A 27 25.26 8.79 14.76
C THR A 27 24.73 10.07 15.41
N THR A 28 23.45 10.13 15.74
CA THR A 28 22.84 11.26 16.47
C THR A 28 23.48 11.44 17.85
N ILE A 29 23.69 10.35 18.60
CA ILE A 29 24.42 10.38 19.87
C ILE A 29 25.85 10.87 19.65
N GLY A 30 26.58 10.35 18.67
CA GLY A 30 27.92 10.85 18.34
C GLY A 30 27.94 12.34 17.98
N GLY A 31 26.95 12.81 17.23
CA GLY A 31 26.83 14.19 16.79
C GLY A 31 26.59 15.19 17.93
N MET A 32 25.76 14.81 18.93
CA MET A 32 25.44 15.68 20.07
C MET A 32 26.55 15.75 21.14
N ASN A 33 27.51 14.83 21.13
CA ASN A 33 28.57 14.72 22.16
C ASN A 33 29.87 15.44 21.76
N GLY A 34 29.77 16.61 21.13
CA GLY A 34 30.94 17.48 20.92
C GLY A 34 31.42 18.11 22.23
N GLN A 35 32.74 18.23 22.42
CA GLN A 35 33.33 18.87 23.61
C GLN A 35 34.27 19.99 23.17
N PHE A 36 33.93 21.22 23.56
CA PHE A 36 34.68 22.45 23.25
C PHE A 36 35.01 22.57 21.75
N GLU A 37 36.29 22.66 21.39
CA GLU A 37 36.74 22.95 20.03
C GLU A 37 36.55 21.76 19.06
N LEU A 38 36.29 20.54 19.56
CA LEU A 38 36.26 19.37 18.70
C LEU A 38 35.32 18.25 19.16
N ASN A 39 34.47 17.78 18.24
CA ASN A 39 33.77 16.51 18.41
C ASN A 39 34.73 15.34 18.14
N VAL A 40 34.98 14.49 19.15
CA VAL A 40 35.87 13.32 19.09
C VAL A 40 35.16 12.00 18.74
N TYR A 41 33.84 12.00 18.56
CA TYR A 41 33.04 10.84 18.14
C TYR A 41 33.06 10.62 16.61
N LYS A 42 33.96 11.28 15.87
CA LYS A 42 34.03 11.19 14.39
C LYS A 42 34.13 9.75 13.87
N PRO A 43 34.96 8.86 14.45
CA PRO A 43 35.05 7.47 13.99
C PRO A 43 33.73 6.69 14.12
N LEU A 44 32.98 6.90 15.20
CA LEU A 44 31.65 6.29 15.40
C LEU A 44 30.67 6.75 14.31
N MET A 45 30.62 8.05 14.05
CA MET A 45 29.70 8.63 13.07
C MET A 45 30.02 8.15 11.65
N ILE A 46 31.29 8.23 11.22
CA ILE A 46 31.66 7.83 9.86
C ILE A 46 31.49 6.33 9.62
N ARG A 47 31.78 5.49 10.63
CA ARG A 47 31.54 4.04 10.52
C ARG A 47 30.07 3.73 10.31
N ASN A 48 29.18 4.34 11.08
CA ASN A 48 27.75 4.08 10.99
C ASN A 48 27.14 4.61 9.68
N LEU A 49 27.60 5.79 9.22
CA LEU A 49 27.21 6.33 7.92
C LEU A 49 27.62 5.38 6.78
N LEU A 50 28.90 5.02 6.70
CA LEU A 50 29.42 4.17 5.61
C LEU A 50 28.81 2.76 5.65
N HIS A 51 28.61 2.21 6.85
CA HIS A 51 27.93 0.93 7.01
C HIS A 51 26.49 1.00 6.48
N SER A 52 25.71 2.00 6.90
CA SER A 52 24.34 2.22 6.39
C SER A 52 24.30 2.38 4.88
N SER A 53 25.17 3.21 4.30
CA SER A 53 25.25 3.40 2.85
C SER A 53 25.51 2.09 2.10
N ARG A 54 26.42 1.25 2.60
CA ARG A 54 26.73 -0.04 1.99
C ARG A 54 25.54 -1.00 2.05
N ILE A 55 25.00 -1.25 3.24
CA ILE A 55 23.92 -2.24 3.40
C ILE A 55 22.63 -1.81 2.69
N LEU A 56 22.36 -0.51 2.60
CA LEU A 56 21.26 0.01 1.79
C LEU A 56 21.51 -0.22 0.31
N ALA A 57 22.68 0.15 -0.20
CA ALA A 57 22.98 -0.02 -1.62
C ALA A 57 22.92 -1.50 -2.04
N ASP A 58 23.49 -2.39 -1.23
CA ASP A 58 23.47 -3.84 -1.49
C ASP A 58 22.04 -4.41 -1.34
N GLY A 59 21.32 -4.01 -0.29
CA GLY A 59 19.94 -4.44 -0.05
C GLY A 59 18.98 -3.98 -1.16
N MET A 60 19.09 -2.73 -1.62
CA MET A 60 18.26 -2.20 -2.71
C MET A 60 18.54 -2.91 -4.04
N ARG A 61 19.81 -3.14 -4.39
CA ARG A 61 20.16 -3.91 -5.60
C ARG A 61 19.65 -5.34 -5.54
N SER A 62 19.86 -6.02 -4.41
CA SER A 62 19.36 -7.39 -4.22
C SER A 62 17.83 -7.45 -4.32
N PHE A 63 17.13 -6.51 -3.69
CA PHE A 63 15.67 -6.44 -3.72
C PHE A 63 15.14 -6.16 -5.13
N GLU A 64 15.79 -5.28 -5.88
CA GLU A 64 15.47 -5.01 -7.28
C GLU A 64 15.62 -6.28 -8.12
N ASP A 65 16.81 -6.90 -8.07
CA ASP A 65 17.18 -8.03 -8.92
C ASP A 65 16.37 -9.30 -8.63
N HIS A 66 16.11 -9.59 -7.36
CA HIS A 66 15.54 -10.86 -6.93
C HIS A 66 14.07 -10.79 -6.52
N LEU A 67 13.45 -9.60 -6.52
CA LEU A 67 12.02 -9.45 -6.25
C LEU A 67 11.33 -8.53 -7.26
N VAL A 68 11.80 -7.30 -7.42
CA VAL A 68 11.08 -6.29 -8.22
C VAL A 68 11.06 -6.63 -9.71
N LYS A 69 12.19 -7.04 -10.31
CA LYS A 69 12.28 -7.36 -11.74
C LYS A 69 11.33 -8.48 -12.18
N GLY A 70 11.01 -9.41 -11.29
CA GLY A 70 10.13 -10.53 -11.55
C GLY A 70 8.70 -10.35 -11.01
N LEU A 71 8.35 -9.17 -10.50
CA LEU A 71 7.06 -8.95 -9.84
C LEU A 71 5.91 -9.08 -10.85
N GLN A 72 4.98 -9.99 -10.56
CA GLN A 72 3.78 -10.21 -11.37
C GLN A 72 2.52 -10.01 -10.54
N ALA A 73 1.52 -9.38 -11.14
CA ALA A 73 0.21 -9.23 -10.55
C ALA A 73 -0.59 -10.53 -10.70
N ASN A 74 -1.30 -10.93 -9.65
CA ASN A 74 -2.36 -11.92 -9.78
C ASN A 74 -3.63 -11.20 -10.25
N GLU A 75 -3.75 -10.99 -11.55
CA GLU A 75 -4.82 -10.19 -12.17
C GLU A 75 -6.21 -10.76 -11.88
N GLU A 76 -6.37 -12.08 -11.89
CA GLU A 76 -7.64 -12.73 -11.57
C GLU A 76 -8.08 -12.39 -10.14
N LYS A 77 -7.16 -12.52 -9.17
CA LYS A 77 -7.47 -12.22 -7.77
C LYS A 77 -7.74 -10.73 -7.55
N ILE A 78 -6.97 -9.86 -8.20
CA ILE A 78 -7.18 -8.41 -8.14
C ILE A 78 -8.55 -8.05 -8.71
N ALA A 79 -8.93 -8.62 -9.86
CA ALA A 79 -10.22 -8.40 -10.48
C ALA A 79 -11.38 -8.91 -9.62
N SER A 80 -11.21 -10.05 -8.94
CA SER A 80 -12.22 -10.58 -8.01
C SER A 80 -12.46 -9.60 -6.86
N ILE A 81 -11.37 -9.17 -6.19
CA ILE A 81 -11.45 -8.23 -5.05
C ILE A 81 -12.08 -6.91 -5.49
N MET A 82 -11.72 -6.41 -6.68
CA MET A 82 -12.27 -5.17 -7.22
C MET A 82 -13.79 -5.27 -7.41
N LYS A 83 -14.28 -6.36 -8.01
CA LYS A 83 -15.73 -6.58 -8.26
C LYS A 83 -16.53 -6.84 -6.99
N GLU A 84 -15.91 -7.45 -5.99
CA GLU A 84 -16.50 -7.73 -4.67
C GLU A 84 -16.50 -6.48 -3.76
N SER A 85 -15.71 -5.45 -4.09
CA SER A 85 -15.56 -4.28 -3.25
C SER A 85 -16.83 -3.45 -3.15
N LEU A 86 -17.31 -3.28 -1.92
CA LEU A 86 -18.44 -2.39 -1.61
C LEU A 86 -18.08 -0.91 -1.68
N MET A 87 -16.78 -0.57 -1.82
CA MET A 87 -16.32 0.81 -1.87
C MET A 87 -16.54 1.49 -3.23
N LEU A 88 -16.86 0.72 -4.28
CA LEU A 88 -17.26 1.27 -5.58
C LEU A 88 -18.56 2.09 -5.48
N VAL A 89 -19.34 1.90 -4.41
CA VAL A 89 -20.58 2.66 -4.13
C VAL A 89 -20.37 4.17 -4.08
N THR A 90 -19.15 4.65 -3.80
CA THR A 90 -18.87 6.09 -3.65
C THR A 90 -19.10 6.88 -4.93
N CYS A 91 -18.95 6.28 -6.11
CA CYS A 91 -19.26 6.93 -7.39
C CYS A 91 -20.75 7.18 -7.59
N LEU A 92 -21.62 6.53 -6.81
CA LEU A 92 -23.07 6.69 -6.89
C LEU A 92 -23.57 7.92 -6.13
N ASN A 93 -22.75 8.48 -5.21
CA ASN A 93 -23.14 9.64 -4.38
C ASN A 93 -23.73 10.81 -5.18
N PRO A 94 -23.16 11.23 -6.33
CA PRO A 94 -23.72 12.34 -7.12
C PRO A 94 -25.10 12.05 -7.74
N LYS A 95 -25.46 10.77 -7.91
CA LYS A 95 -26.71 10.34 -8.56
C LYS A 95 -27.80 10.03 -7.54
N ILE A 96 -27.48 9.25 -6.49
CA ILE A 96 -28.47 8.75 -5.51
C ILE A 96 -28.33 9.39 -4.13
N GLY A 97 -27.33 10.25 -3.92
CA GLY A 97 -27.03 10.86 -2.63
C GLY A 97 -26.29 9.91 -1.69
N TYR A 98 -25.62 10.50 -0.69
CA TYR A 98 -24.81 9.76 0.28
C TYR A 98 -25.63 8.74 1.09
N ASP A 99 -26.80 9.13 1.58
CA ASP A 99 -27.62 8.27 2.43
C ASP A 99 -28.09 7.02 1.70
N MET A 100 -28.50 7.15 0.43
CA MET A 100 -28.91 5.99 -0.37
C MET A 100 -27.72 5.11 -0.73
N ALA A 101 -26.59 5.68 -1.14
CA ALA A 101 -25.37 4.93 -1.38
C ALA A 101 -24.90 4.15 -0.13
N SER A 102 -24.96 4.78 1.05
CA SER A 102 -24.67 4.12 2.33
C SER A 102 -25.62 2.96 2.62
N LYS A 103 -26.92 3.13 2.35
CA LYS A 103 -27.91 2.05 2.47
C LYS A 103 -27.62 0.88 1.53
N VAL A 104 -27.28 1.16 0.26
CA VAL A 104 -26.90 0.14 -0.74
C VAL A 104 -25.70 -0.68 -0.26
N ALA A 105 -24.63 -0.03 0.21
CA ALA A 105 -23.45 -0.74 0.71
C ALA A 105 -23.73 -1.56 1.97
N LYS A 106 -24.49 -1.00 2.93
CA LYS A 106 -24.86 -1.71 4.17
C LYS A 106 -25.77 -2.92 3.89
N ASN A 107 -26.73 -2.78 2.97
CA ASN A 107 -27.60 -3.89 2.55
C ASN A 107 -26.79 -4.98 1.86
N ALA A 108 -25.87 -4.62 0.96
CA ALA A 108 -24.97 -5.55 0.28
C ALA A 108 -24.13 -6.35 1.29
N HIS A 109 -23.49 -5.66 2.24
CA HIS A 109 -22.69 -6.30 3.28
C HIS A 109 -23.51 -7.24 4.16
N LYS A 110 -24.67 -6.78 4.66
CA LYS A 110 -25.53 -7.56 5.57
C LYS A 110 -26.07 -8.84 4.92
N LYS A 111 -26.34 -8.81 3.62
CA LYS A 111 -26.95 -9.92 2.88
C LYS A 111 -25.97 -10.73 2.04
N GLY A 112 -24.70 -10.35 2.00
CA GLY A 112 -23.70 -10.99 1.13
C GLY A 112 -23.99 -10.80 -0.37
N LEU A 113 -24.63 -9.69 -0.73
CA LEU A 113 -24.97 -9.37 -2.13
C LEU A 113 -23.86 -8.52 -2.75
N THR A 114 -23.78 -8.55 -4.09
CA THR A 114 -23.01 -7.55 -4.84
C THR A 114 -23.66 -6.17 -4.71
N LEU A 115 -22.88 -5.11 -4.95
CA LEU A 115 -23.43 -3.74 -5.00
C LEU A 115 -24.55 -3.60 -6.04
N LYS A 116 -24.39 -4.24 -7.20
CA LYS A 116 -25.38 -4.22 -8.29
C LYS A 116 -26.71 -4.84 -7.85
N GLN A 117 -26.67 -6.03 -7.24
CA GLN A 117 -27.85 -6.70 -6.69
C GLN A 117 -28.53 -5.85 -5.60
N SER A 118 -27.74 -5.28 -4.69
CA SER A 118 -28.27 -4.43 -3.61
C SER A 118 -28.90 -3.14 -4.15
N ALA A 119 -28.32 -2.52 -5.17
CA ALA A 119 -28.87 -1.32 -5.81
C ALA A 119 -30.22 -1.60 -6.49
N MET A 120 -30.37 -2.76 -7.13
CA MET A 120 -31.64 -3.20 -7.72
C MET A 120 -32.67 -3.55 -6.65
N GLU A 121 -32.27 -4.29 -5.61
CA GLU A 121 -33.17 -4.69 -4.52
C GLU A 121 -33.77 -3.48 -3.80
N LEU A 122 -32.94 -2.45 -3.57
CA LEU A 122 -33.39 -1.20 -2.95
C LEU A 122 -34.03 -0.23 -3.94
N GLN A 123 -34.18 -0.62 -5.22
CA GLN A 123 -34.70 0.22 -6.30
C GLN A 123 -33.98 1.58 -6.40
N ALA A 124 -32.70 1.60 -6.04
CA ALA A 124 -31.88 2.81 -6.05
C ALA A 124 -31.41 3.18 -7.46
N LEU A 125 -31.15 2.18 -8.30
CA LEU A 125 -30.69 2.31 -9.68
C LEU A 125 -31.23 1.17 -10.53
N THR A 126 -31.37 1.43 -11.83
CA THR A 126 -31.55 0.37 -12.83
C THR A 126 -30.24 -0.36 -13.12
N GLU A 127 -30.33 -1.54 -13.74
CA GLU A 127 -29.16 -2.28 -14.23
C GLU A 127 -28.26 -1.45 -15.14
N GLN A 128 -28.86 -0.79 -16.11
CA GLN A 128 -28.16 0.03 -17.10
C GLN A 128 -27.45 1.22 -16.43
N GLU A 129 -28.12 1.94 -15.53
CA GLU A 129 -27.51 3.05 -14.82
C GLU A 129 -26.34 2.60 -13.94
N PHE A 130 -26.44 1.43 -13.31
CA PHE A 130 -25.33 0.88 -12.52
C PHE A 130 -24.11 0.60 -13.40
N ASP A 131 -24.31 -0.08 -14.53
CA ASP A 131 -23.21 -0.44 -15.45
C ASP A 131 -22.61 0.80 -16.15
N GLU A 132 -23.38 1.86 -16.32
CA GLU A 132 -22.89 3.14 -16.85
C GLU A 132 -22.07 3.94 -15.83
N LEU A 133 -22.49 3.94 -14.56
CA LEU A 133 -21.88 4.75 -13.50
C LEU A 133 -20.69 4.07 -12.83
N VAL A 134 -20.76 2.75 -12.61
CA VAL A 134 -19.74 1.99 -11.88
C VAL A 134 -18.70 1.47 -12.86
N LYS A 135 -17.77 2.35 -13.23
CA LYS A 135 -16.63 2.07 -14.11
C LYS A 135 -15.30 2.25 -13.36
N PRO A 136 -14.76 1.18 -12.75
CA PRO A 136 -13.54 1.22 -11.94
C PRO A 136 -12.35 1.90 -12.64
N GLU A 137 -12.22 1.70 -13.95
CA GLU A 137 -11.19 2.31 -14.80
C GLU A 137 -11.30 3.85 -14.89
N LEU A 138 -12.47 4.42 -14.59
CA LEU A 138 -12.69 5.87 -14.51
C LEU A 138 -12.60 6.40 -13.08
N MET A 139 -12.42 5.54 -12.08
CA MET A 139 -12.37 5.90 -10.65
C MET A 139 -10.95 6.08 -10.10
N VAL A 140 -9.94 6.05 -10.98
CA VAL A 140 -8.51 6.15 -10.61
C VAL A 140 -7.95 7.57 -10.67
N LYS A 141 -8.76 8.56 -11.02
CA LYS A 141 -8.39 9.99 -11.10
C LYS A 141 -9.63 10.90 -10.97
N PRO A 142 -9.45 12.17 -10.57
CA PRO A 142 -10.53 13.16 -10.66
C PRO A 142 -11.03 13.33 -12.09
N LYS A 143 -12.31 13.68 -12.25
CA LYS A 143 -12.84 14.11 -13.57
C LYS A 143 -12.16 15.42 -13.96
N SER A 144 -11.74 15.51 -15.21
CA SER A 144 -11.28 16.76 -15.82
C SER A 144 -12.42 17.78 -15.76
N VAL A 145 -12.13 18.96 -15.21
CA VAL A 145 -13.06 20.10 -15.14
C VAL A 145 -13.19 20.73 -16.53
#